data_AF-A0A2H0WXR2-F1
#
_entry.id   AF-A0A2H0WXR2-F1
#
_cell.length_a   1.000
_cell.length_b   1.000
_cell.length_c   1.000
_cell.angle_alpha   90.00
_cell.angle_beta   90.00
_cell.angle_gamma   90.00
#
_symmetry.space_group_name_H-M   'P 1'
#
loop_
_entity.id
_entity.type
_entity.pdbx_description
1 polymer ?
#
loop_
_entity_poly.entity_id
_entity_poly.type
_entity_poly.pdbx_seq_one_letter_code
_entity_poly.pdbx_strand_id
1 'polypeptide(L)'
;MRYYELTYLFDKNLTAEEQKKLAEKVITFLPNPPAKKEDGFFLTTLEFYSPPEKIKELEKNLKTDSQILKFMILIKEASRIEVRRTLRKPTSETEKKTEEKKVELKEIEKKLD
;
A
#
# COMPACT_ATOMS: atom_id res chain seq x y z
N MET A 1 7.94 2.09 16.90
CA MET A 1 7.44 1.41 15.69
C MET A 1 8.48 1.61 14.59
N ARG A 2 8.92 0.54 13.93
CA ARG A 2 9.91 0.61 12.84
C ARG A 2 9.26 0.24 11.52
N TYR A 3 9.86 0.69 10.43
CA TYR A 3 9.47 0.32 9.08
C TYR A 3 10.31 -0.86 8.63
N TYR A 4 9.66 -1.90 8.14
CA TYR A 4 10.29 -3.15 7.72
C TYR A 4 9.95 -3.46 6.27
N GLU A 5 10.86 -4.20 5.64
CA GLU A 5 10.67 -4.84 4.35
C GLU A 5 10.82 -6.34 4.54
N LEU A 6 9.79 -7.10 4.17
CA LEU A 6 9.83 -8.56 4.05
C LEU A 6 9.88 -8.92 2.58
N THR A 7 10.96 -9.58 2.18
CA THR A 7 11.08 -10.19 0.84
C THR A 7 11.08 -11.70 1.00
N TYR A 8 10.20 -12.40 0.29
CA TYR A 8 10.14 -13.86 0.31
C TYR A 8 10.10 -14.47 -1.08
N LEU A 9 10.74 -15.64 -1.19
CA LEU A 9 10.79 -16.49 -2.37
C LEU A 9 9.85 -17.67 -2.18
N PHE A 10 9.07 -18.00 -3.20
CA PHE A 10 8.19 -19.16 -3.22
C PHE A 10 8.50 -20.04 -4.43
N ASP A 11 8.03 -21.30 -4.41
CA ASP A 11 8.31 -22.25 -5.50
C ASP A 11 7.71 -21.74 -6.84
N LYS A 12 8.55 -21.74 -7.87
CA LYS A 12 8.19 -21.35 -9.25
C LYS A 12 7.07 -22.20 -9.84
N ASN A 13 6.80 -23.37 -9.27
CA ASN A 13 5.77 -24.28 -9.72
C ASN A 13 4.39 -23.99 -9.11
N LEU A 14 4.26 -23.02 -8.18
CA LEU A 14 2.96 -22.65 -7.64
C LEU A 14 2.05 -22.09 -8.74
N THR A 15 0.82 -22.57 -8.78
CA THR A 15 -0.26 -22.00 -9.60
C THR A 15 -0.65 -20.60 -9.09
N ALA A 16 -1.30 -19.79 -9.94
CA ALA A 16 -1.75 -18.45 -9.55
C ALA A 16 -2.69 -18.45 -8.32
N GLU A 17 -3.51 -19.49 -8.17
CA GLU A 17 -4.39 -19.64 -7.00
C GLU A 17 -3.61 -19.93 -5.72
N GLU A 18 -2.60 -20.79 -5.78
CA GLU A 18 -1.73 -21.09 -4.64
C GLU A 18 -0.89 -19.88 -4.27
N GLN A 19 -0.40 -19.12 -5.24
CA GLN A 19 0.31 -17.86 -5.01
C GLN A 19 -0.58 -16.86 -4.27
N LYS A 20 -1.85 -16.73 -4.68
CA LYS A 20 -2.82 -15.86 -4.01
C LYS A 20 -3.08 -16.31 -2.57
N LYS A 21 -3.32 -17.60 -2.35
CA LYS A 21 -3.51 -18.17 -1.01
C LYS A 21 -2.29 -17.95 -0.11
N LEU A 22 -1.09 -18.14 -0.66
CA LEU A 22 0.16 -17.89 0.06
C LEU A 22 0.30 -16.41 0.41
N ALA A 23 0.01 -15.50 -0.52
CA ALA A 23 0.06 -14.06 -0.26
C ALA A 23 -0.93 -13.65 0.85
N GLU A 24 -2.17 -14.13 0.81
CA GLU A 24 -3.18 -13.89 1.86
C GLU A 24 -2.71 -14.44 3.22
N LYS A 25 -2.13 -15.64 3.22
CA LYS A 25 -1.56 -16.27 4.42
C LYS A 25 -0.37 -15.49 4.98
N VAL A 26 0.54 -15.00 4.14
CA VAL A 26 1.66 -14.16 4.60
C VAL A 26 1.15 -12.85 5.20
N ILE A 27 0.11 -12.25 4.60
CA ILE A 27 -0.51 -11.02 5.13
C ILE A 27 -1.11 -11.26 6.52
N THR A 28 -1.68 -12.44 6.80
CA THR A 28 -2.24 -12.73 8.14
C THR A 28 -1.16 -12.93 9.20
N PHE A 29 0.07 -13.28 8.80
CA PHE A 29 1.21 -13.32 9.71
C PHE A 29 1.76 -11.94 10.08
N LEU A 30 1.45 -10.92 9.27
CA LEU A 30 1.96 -9.58 9.52
C LEU A 30 1.26 -8.95 10.74
N PRO A 31 2.02 -8.30 11.64
CA PRO A 31 1.44 -7.59 12.78
C PRO A 31 0.50 -6.45 12.41
N ASN A 32 0.68 -5.87 11.22
CA ASN A 32 -0.10 -4.79 10.64
C ASN A 32 -0.22 -5.04 9.13
N PRO A 33 -1.26 -4.52 8.47
CA PRO A 33 -1.38 -4.63 7.02
C PRO A 33 -0.19 -3.98 6.30
N PRO A 34 0.21 -4.51 5.12
CA PRO A 34 1.30 -3.95 4.36
C PRO A 34 0.96 -2.53 3.87
N ALA A 35 1.91 -1.62 4.03
CA ALA A 35 1.85 -0.27 3.47
C ALA A 35 2.14 -0.27 1.96
N LYS A 36 3.00 -1.19 1.51
CA LYS A 36 3.27 -1.43 0.09
C LYS A 36 3.46 -2.92 -0.17
N LYS A 37 3.10 -3.35 -1.38
CA LYS A 37 3.27 -4.71 -1.89
C LYS A 37 3.77 -4.63 -3.32
N GLU A 38 4.81 -5.39 -3.60
CA GLU A 38 5.36 -5.57 -4.94
C GLU A 38 5.44 -7.07 -5.22
N ASP A 39 4.69 -7.51 -6.22
CA ASP A 39 4.66 -8.91 -6.66
C ASP A 39 5.59 -9.08 -7.86
N GLY A 40 6.58 -9.96 -7.73
CA GLY A 40 7.41 -10.46 -8.81
C GLY A 40 7.00 -11.88 -9.20
N PHE A 41 7.72 -12.48 -10.17
CA PHE A 41 7.36 -13.78 -10.73
C PHE A 41 7.48 -14.95 -9.72
N PHE A 42 8.51 -14.94 -8.89
CA PHE A 42 8.76 -15.97 -7.85
C PHE A 42 9.22 -15.35 -6.52
N LEU A 43 9.08 -14.03 -6.40
CA LEU A 43 9.55 -13.22 -5.28
C LEU A 43 8.53 -12.12 -5.00
N THR A 44 8.16 -11.94 -3.73
CA THR A 44 7.25 -10.87 -3.31
C THR A 44 7.90 -10.05 -2.21
N THR A 45 7.71 -8.73 -2.28
CA THR A 45 8.19 -7.77 -1.28
C THR A 45 6.99 -7.08 -0.62
N LEU A 46 7.01 -7.02 0.71
CA LEU A 46 5.99 -6.38 1.54
C LEU A 46 6.66 -5.37 2.47
N GLU A 47 6.22 -4.12 2.43
CA GLU A 47 6.67 -3.09 3.37
C GLU A 47 5.60 -2.84 4.43
N PHE A 48 5.96 -2.82 5.72
CA PHE A 48 5.00 -2.67 6.81
C PHE A 48 5.64 -2.04 8.06
N TYR A 49 4.79 -1.47 8.92
CA TYR A 49 5.20 -0.96 10.21
C TYR A 49 4.99 -2.02 11.30
N SER A 50 5.94 -2.16 12.22
CA SER A 50 5.79 -3.10 13.34
C SER A 50 6.63 -2.69 14.57
N PRO A 51 6.21 -3.06 15.79
CA PRO A 51 7.10 -3.12 16.95
C PRO A 51 8.14 -4.26 16.79
N PRO A 52 9.41 -4.06 17.17
CA PRO A 52 10.48 -5.07 17.00
C PRO A 52 10.21 -6.38 17.73
N GLU A 53 9.43 -6.35 18.82
CA GLU A 53 9.06 -7.52 19.62
C GLU A 53 8.26 -8.54 18.83
N LYS A 54 7.45 -8.10 17.86
CA LYS A 54 6.58 -8.97 17.04
C LYS A 54 7.32 -9.60 15.86
N ILE A 55 8.54 -9.17 15.54
CA ILE A 55 9.30 -9.70 14.39
C ILE A 55 9.71 -11.16 14.63
N LYS A 56 10.07 -11.53 15.86
CA LYS A 56 10.42 -12.92 16.20
C LYS A 56 9.27 -13.90 15.97
N GLU A 57 8.03 -13.46 16.17
CA GLU A 57 6.84 -14.28 15.92
C GLU A 57 6.59 -14.44 14.42
N LEU A 58 6.69 -13.33 13.65
CA LEU A 58 6.63 -13.36 12.19
C LEU A 58 7.67 -14.32 11.59
N GLU A 59 8.92 -14.27 12.05
CA GLU A 59 9.98 -15.18 11.58
C GLU A 59 9.65 -16.65 11.83
N LYS A 60 9.00 -16.99 12.95
CA LYS A 60 8.59 -18.37 13.25
C LYS A 60 7.51 -18.82 12.26
N ASN A 61 6.49 -18.00 12.05
CA ASN A 61 5.39 -18.32 11.14
C ASN A 61 5.88 -18.51 9.69
N LEU A 62 6.81 -17.65 9.24
CA LEU A 62 7.42 -17.79 7.91
C LEU A 62 8.27 -19.05 7.76
N LYS A 63 8.99 -19.48 8.81
CA LYS A 63 9.78 -20.72 8.81
C LYS A 63 8.94 -21.99 8.81
N THR A 64 7.73 -21.95 9.36
CA THR A 64 6.83 -23.11 9.39
C THR A 64 6.14 -23.37 8.06
N ASP A 65 6.14 -22.40 7.15
CA ASP A 65 5.49 -22.54 5.86
C ASP A 65 6.43 -23.16 4.82
N SER A 66 6.11 -24.38 4.37
CA SER A 66 6.92 -25.10 3.38
C SER A 66 6.88 -24.47 1.98
N GLN A 67 5.92 -23.60 1.68
CA GLN A 67 5.84 -22.92 0.38
C GLN A 67 6.81 -21.74 0.28
N ILE A 68 7.34 -21.27 1.42
CA ILE A 68 8.33 -20.20 1.49
C ILE A 68 9.73 -20.83 1.50
N LEU A 69 10.45 -20.68 0.39
CA LEU A 69 11.78 -21.26 0.22
C LEU A 69 12.85 -20.49 0.99
N LYS A 70 12.78 -19.16 0.94
CA LYS A 70 13.70 -18.23 1.60
C LYS A 70 12.97 -16.93 1.88
N PHE A 71 13.38 -16.24 2.94
CA PHE A 71 12.90 -14.89 3.23
C PHE A 71 14.00 -14.04 3.84
N MET A 72 13.80 -12.72 3.77
CA MET A 72 14.65 -11.70 4.36
C MET A 72 13.77 -10.63 4.96
N ILE A 73 14.10 -10.19 6.19
CA ILE A 73 13.43 -9.07 6.86
C ILE A 73 14.48 -7.99 7.09
N LEU A 74 14.28 -6.81 6.52
CA LEU A 74 15.16 -5.65 6.68
C LEU A 74 14.43 -4.55 7.42
N ILE A 75 15.18 -3.79 8.24
CA ILE A 75 14.70 -2.52 8.75
C ILE A 75 14.99 -1.48 7.68
N LYS A 76 13.93 -0.80 7.20
CA LYS A 76 14.03 0.25 6.18
C LYS A 76 13.86 1.60 6.87
N GLU A 77 14.66 2.58 6.49
CA GLU A 77 14.36 3.95 6.90
C GLU A 77 13.08 4.39 6.17
N ALA A 78 12.07 4.81 6.92
CA ALA A 78 10.88 5.39 6.31
C ALA A 78 11.33 6.59 5.49
N SER A 79 11.20 6.51 4.16
CA SER A 79 11.45 7.66 3.31
C SER A 79 10.51 8.75 3.78
N ARG A 80 11.07 9.79 4.41
CA ARG A 80 10.32 11.00 4.70
C ARG A 80 9.80 11.44 3.34
N ILE A 81 8.50 11.27 3.11
CA ILE A 81 7.85 11.93 1.99
C ILE A 81 8.03 13.40 2.34
N GLU A 82 9.06 14.03 1.78
CA GLU A 82 9.11 15.47 1.69
C GLU A 82 7.90 15.83 0.86
N VAL A 83 6.78 16.05 1.54
CA VAL A 83 5.70 16.86 1.00
C VAL A 83 6.40 18.18 0.75
N ARG A 84 6.90 18.37 -0.47
CA ARG A 84 7.17 19.69 -1.01
C ARG A 84 5.82 20.36 -0.93
N ARG A 85 5.56 21.02 0.21
CA ARG A 85 4.59 22.08 0.29
C ARG A 85 5.12 23.06 -0.73
N THR A 86 4.65 22.94 -1.96
CA THR A 86 4.70 24.07 -2.88
C THR A 86 3.97 25.14 -2.11
N LEU A 87 4.73 26.03 -1.48
CA LEU A 87 4.22 27.29 -0.95
C LEU A 87 3.49 27.89 -2.14
N ARG A 88 2.15 27.77 -2.16
CA ARG A 88 1.36 28.57 -3.08
C ARG A 88 1.71 29.99 -2.70
N LYS A 89 2.47 30.68 -3.56
CA LYS A 89 2.68 32.12 -3.42
C LYS A 89 1.29 32.73 -3.24
N PRO A 90 1.05 33.55 -2.21
CA PRO A 90 -0.19 34.28 -2.13
C PRO A 90 -0.24 35.18 -3.37
N THR A 91 -1.20 34.90 -4.25
CA THR A 91 -1.49 35.75 -5.40
C THR A 91 -2.10 37.01 -4.83
N SER A 92 -1.28 38.06 -4.65
CA SER A 92 -1.79 39.40 -4.39
C SER A 92 -2.60 39.85 -5.60
N GLU A 93 -3.80 40.33 -5.31
CA GLU A 93 -4.82 40.86 -6.21
C GLU A 93 -4.25 41.81 -7.28
N THR A 94 -4.85 41.84 -8.47
CA THR A 94 -5.49 43.05 -9.05
C THR A 94 -6.10 42.73 -10.44
N GLU A 95 -7.43 42.91 -10.51
CA GLU A 95 -8.26 43.35 -11.64
C GLU A 95 -8.67 42.45 -12.83
N LYS A 96 -10.02 42.35 -12.92
CA LYS A 96 -10.91 42.67 -14.07
C LYS A 96 -11.56 41.52 -14.88
N LYS A 97 -12.86 41.38 -14.59
CA LYS A 97 -14.02 41.56 -15.52
C LYS A 97 -14.58 40.32 -16.26
N THR A 98 -15.91 40.16 -16.10
CA THR A 98 -16.89 39.49 -16.99
C THR A 98 -16.74 37.96 -17.12
N GLU A 99 -17.78 37.11 -17.10
CA GLU A 99 -19.21 37.26 -17.39
C GLU A 99 -19.94 36.01 -16.87
N GLU A 100 -21.18 36.19 -16.41
CA GLU A 100 -22.07 35.12 -15.96
C GLU A 100 -22.42 34.16 -17.12
N LYS A 101 -22.15 32.86 -16.95
CA LYS A 101 -22.80 31.80 -17.75
C LYS A 101 -23.53 30.80 -16.85
N LYS A 102 -24.74 31.22 -16.51
CA LYS A 102 -25.99 30.45 -16.49
C LYS A 102 -25.99 29.26 -17.47
N VAL A 103 -25.74 28.03 -16.99
CA VAL A 103 -26.14 26.76 -17.65
C VAL A 103 -26.40 25.72 -16.54
N GLU A 104 -27.63 25.69 -16.02
CA GLU A 104 -28.62 24.60 -16.21
C GLU A 104 -28.48 23.42 -15.23
N LEU A 105 -28.91 23.64 -13.98
CA LEU A 105 -29.40 22.59 -13.09
C LEU A 105 -30.89 22.34 -13.37
N LYS A 106 -31.21 21.79 -14.54
CA LYS A 106 -32.54 21.27 -14.84
C LYS A 106 -32.37 19.88 -15.42
N GLU A 107 -32.54 18.84 -14.61
CA GLU A 107 -33.09 17.53 -15.04
C GLU A 107 -33.07 16.45 -13.93
N ILE A 108 -33.42 16.76 -12.68
CA ILE A 108 -33.78 15.69 -11.74
C ILE A 108 -34.90 16.15 -10.81
N GLU A 109 -36.14 16.24 -11.30
CA GLU A 109 -37.32 16.08 -10.44
C GLU A 109 -38.60 15.83 -11.29
N LYS A 110 -39.38 14.83 -10.85
CA LYS A 110 -40.73 14.43 -11.29
C LYS A 110 -40.89 13.62 -12.58
N LYS A 111 -40.60 12.32 -12.49
CA LYS A 111 -41.56 11.28 -12.91
C LYS A 111 -42.14 10.62 -11.65
N LEU A 112 -43.24 11.17 -11.17
CA LEU A 112 -44.17 10.56 -10.22
C LEU A 112 -45.45 11.39 -10.31
N ASP A 113 -46.27 11.03 -11.28
CA ASP A 113 -47.74 10.93 -11.23
C ASP A 113 -48.24 10.44 -12.60
#